data_AF-A0A565BRF7-F1
#
_entry.id   AF-A0A565BRF7-F1
#
_cell.length_a   1.000
_cell.length_b   1.000
_cell.length_c   1.000
_cell.angle_alpha   90.00
_cell.angle_beta   90.00
_cell.angle_gamma   90.00
#
_symmetry.space_group_name_H-M   'P 1'
#
loop_
_entity.id
_entity.type
_entity.pdbx_description
1 polymer ?
#
loop_
_entity_poly.entity_id
_entity_poly.type
_entity_poly.pdbx_seq_one_letter_code
_entity_poly.pdbx_strand_id
1 'polypeptide(L)'
;MAWKVIQRTRARNIENRSKLKIMHALGKKSLARIAYEVLEETGIEPSRGEHFIASLTRSDGSFVCNEAKICADKLTQVINQNIQNEASTNKNGSKDAFEQVFDPEHSGRVRCVGRGPTPSKYFKRLETQTSSAAEMVEIKSYVKRLEDKVDIMASALQTLILKTQFQGSTKFNDLHQTSSNSSDQEHNHNFGNMIKRQSQEKRKQ
;
A
#
# COMPACT_ATOMS: atom_id res chain seq x y z
N MET A 1 -55.42 -8.51 -16.19
CA MET A 1 -54.02 -8.26 -16.64
C MET A 1 -53.01 -8.40 -15.49
N ALA A 2 -53.15 -7.68 -14.36
CA ALA A 2 -52.17 -7.68 -13.26
C ALA A 2 -51.88 -9.05 -12.62
N TRP A 3 -52.89 -9.89 -12.39
CA TRP A 3 -52.71 -11.20 -11.75
C TRP A 3 -51.79 -12.15 -12.56
N LYS A 4 -51.90 -12.16 -13.89
CA LYS A 4 -51.02 -12.93 -14.78
C LYS A 4 -49.57 -12.43 -14.76
N VAL A 5 -49.34 -11.14 -14.48
CA VAL A 5 -47.99 -10.59 -14.33
C VAL A 5 -47.39 -11.02 -12.99
N ILE A 6 -48.18 -10.98 -11.91
CA ILE A 6 -47.75 -11.45 -10.58
C ILE A 6 -47.33 -12.92 -10.61
N GLN A 7 -48.13 -13.80 -11.23
CA GLN A 7 -47.81 -15.22 -11.33
C GLN A 7 -46.51 -15.48 -12.12
N ARG A 8 -46.33 -14.79 -13.25
CA ARG A 8 -45.09 -14.88 -14.06
C ARG A 8 -43.87 -14.39 -13.29
N THR A 9 -43.99 -13.27 -12.59
CA THR A 9 -42.90 -12.73 -11.75
C THR A 9 -42.57 -13.67 -10.59
N ARG A 10 -43.58 -14.27 -9.94
CA ARG A 10 -43.38 -15.26 -8.88
C ARG A 10 -42.63 -16.49 -9.39
N ALA A 11 -43.06 -17.07 -10.50
CA ALA A 11 -42.40 -18.24 -11.11
C ALA A 11 -40.93 -17.94 -11.42
N ARG A 12 -40.65 -16.79 -12.06
CA ARG A 12 -39.28 -16.34 -12.33
C ARG A 12 -38.45 -16.14 -11.07
N ASN A 13 -39.04 -15.57 -10.01
CA ASN A 13 -38.34 -15.36 -8.74
C ASN A 13 -38.00 -16.68 -8.04
N ILE A 14 -38.89 -17.68 -8.11
CA ILE A 14 -38.64 -19.03 -7.58
C ILE A 14 -37.48 -19.68 -8.34
N GLU A 15 -37.52 -19.64 -9.67
CA GLU A 15 -36.44 -20.14 -10.53
C GLU A 15 -35.11 -19.43 -10.23
N ASN A 16 -35.11 -18.10 -10.13
CA ASN A 16 -33.91 -17.33 -9.80
C ASN A 16 -33.35 -17.64 -8.41
N ARG A 17 -34.22 -17.85 -7.40
CA ARG A 17 -33.79 -18.27 -6.06
C ARG A 17 -33.14 -19.64 -6.08
N SER A 18 -33.62 -20.56 -6.91
CA SER A 18 -33.03 -21.90 -7.05
C SER A 18 -31.60 -21.88 -7.63
N LYS A 19 -31.24 -20.81 -8.35
CA LYS A 19 -29.89 -20.60 -8.92
C LYS A 19 -28.88 -20.07 -7.89
N LEU A 20 -29.35 -19.57 -6.74
CA LEU A 20 -28.48 -19.05 -5.67
C LEU A 20 -27.90 -20.20 -4.84
N LYS A 21 -26.78 -20.77 -5.29
CA LYS A 21 -26.10 -21.90 -4.63
C LYS A 21 -25.06 -21.47 -3.59
N ILE A 22 -24.43 -20.31 -3.80
CA ILE A 22 -23.39 -19.79 -2.92
C ILE A 22 -24.05 -18.80 -1.96
N MET A 23 -24.27 -19.22 -0.71
CA MET A 23 -24.93 -18.41 0.31
C MET A 23 -23.92 -17.53 1.07
N HIS A 24 -24.26 -16.27 1.27
CA HIS A 24 -23.49 -15.34 2.10
C HIS A 24 -23.80 -15.52 3.60
N ALA A 25 -22.86 -15.13 4.45
CA ALA A 25 -22.93 -15.23 5.90
C ALA A 25 -23.16 -13.88 6.63
N LEU A 26 -23.25 -12.77 5.87
CA LEU A 26 -23.23 -11.40 6.39
C LEU A 26 -24.50 -10.93 7.11
N GLY A 27 -25.62 -11.61 6.91
CA GLY A 27 -26.92 -11.17 7.43
C GLY A 27 -27.29 -9.77 6.94
N LYS A 28 -27.40 -8.80 7.84
CA LYS A 28 -27.73 -7.39 7.52
C LYS A 28 -26.49 -6.53 7.22
N LYS A 29 -25.27 -7.06 7.34
CA LYS A 29 -24.04 -6.31 7.04
C LYS A 29 -23.87 -6.17 5.52
N SER A 30 -23.46 -4.98 5.08
CA SER A 30 -23.11 -4.75 3.68
C SER A 30 -21.68 -5.20 3.40
N LEU A 31 -21.38 -5.50 2.13
CA LEU A 31 -20.00 -5.81 1.69
C LEU A 31 -19.02 -4.67 1.98
N ALA A 32 -19.47 -3.41 1.86
CA ALA A 32 -18.66 -2.24 2.18
C ALA A 32 -18.30 -2.17 3.67
N ARG A 33 -19.22 -2.59 4.56
CA ARG A 33 -18.92 -2.64 5.99
C ARG A 33 -17.87 -3.70 6.31
N ILE A 34 -17.97 -4.86 5.66
CA ILE A 34 -16.98 -5.94 5.82
C ILE A 34 -15.61 -5.54 5.29
N ALA A 35 -15.58 -4.78 4.19
CA ALA A 35 -14.34 -4.16 3.69
C ALA A 35 -13.60 -3.40 4.78
N TYR A 36 -14.37 -2.54 5.44
CA TYR A 36 -13.87 -1.62 6.43
C TYR A 36 -13.42 -2.35 7.69
N GLU A 37 -14.21 -3.33 8.15
CA GLU A 37 -13.83 -4.18 9.29
C GLU A 37 -12.49 -4.92 9.02
N VAL A 38 -12.30 -5.50 7.83
CA VAL A 38 -11.04 -6.16 7.45
C VAL A 38 -9.87 -5.17 7.35
N LEU A 39 -10.12 -3.97 6.80
CA LEU A 39 -9.12 -2.91 6.71
C LEU A 39 -8.66 -2.43 8.09
N GLU A 40 -9.57 -2.26 9.05
CA GLU A 40 -9.24 -1.86 10.41
C GLU A 40 -8.43 -2.93 11.14
N GLU A 41 -8.74 -4.22 10.91
CA GLU A 41 -8.02 -5.34 11.54
C GLU A 41 -6.62 -5.58 10.94
N THR A 42 -6.48 -5.46 9.62
CA THR A 42 -5.22 -5.81 8.91
C THR A 42 -4.37 -4.60 8.54
N GLY A 43 -4.96 -3.40 8.54
CA GLY A 43 -4.34 -2.19 7.98
C GLY A 43 -4.25 -2.17 6.45
N ILE A 44 -4.79 -3.20 5.76
CA ILE A 44 -4.68 -3.37 4.31
C ILE A 44 -6.09 -3.50 3.72
N GLU A 45 -6.33 -2.82 2.59
CA GLU A 45 -7.60 -2.94 1.90
C GLU A 45 -7.72 -4.35 1.29
N PRO A 46 -8.77 -5.13 1.62
CA PRO A 46 -8.91 -6.48 1.10
C PRO A 46 -9.11 -6.48 -0.42
N SER A 47 -8.48 -7.44 -1.09
CA SER A 47 -8.74 -7.72 -2.50
C SER A 47 -10.18 -8.21 -2.71
N ARG A 48 -10.68 -8.15 -3.95
CA ARG A 48 -12.05 -8.64 -4.27
C ARG A 48 -12.25 -10.11 -3.90
N GLY A 49 -11.22 -10.93 -4.03
CA GLY A 49 -11.25 -12.34 -3.67
C GLY A 49 -11.39 -12.54 -2.16
N GLU A 50 -10.58 -11.84 -1.37
CA GLU A 50 -10.66 -11.85 0.09
C GLU A 50 -12.00 -11.30 0.59
N HIS A 51 -12.49 -10.24 -0.06
CA HIS A 51 -13.82 -9.69 0.18
C HIS A 51 -14.93 -10.73 0.02
N PHE A 52 -14.83 -11.50 -1.06
CA PHE A 52 -15.81 -12.53 -1.34
C PHE A 52 -15.72 -13.65 -0.31
N ILE A 53 -14.51 -14.11 0.04
CA ILE A 53 -14.30 -15.09 1.11
C ILE A 53 -14.92 -14.60 2.42
N ALA A 54 -14.60 -13.38 2.85
CA ALA A 54 -15.16 -12.78 4.06
C ALA A 54 -16.69 -12.69 4.03
N SER A 55 -17.29 -12.54 2.85
CA SER A 55 -18.75 -12.54 2.69
C SER A 55 -19.41 -13.91 2.91
N LEU A 56 -18.65 -14.99 2.76
CA LEU A 56 -19.10 -16.38 2.91
C LEU A 56 -18.85 -16.94 4.31
N THR A 57 -17.91 -16.35 5.04
CA THR A 57 -17.48 -16.81 6.36
C THR A 57 -18.26 -16.12 7.48
N ARG A 58 -18.74 -16.90 8.45
CA ARG A 58 -19.35 -16.38 9.68
C ARG A 58 -18.28 -15.89 10.66
N SER A 59 -18.69 -15.23 11.74
CA SER A 59 -17.78 -14.79 12.81
C SER A 59 -17.04 -15.93 13.52
N ASP A 60 -17.56 -17.16 13.46
CA ASP A 60 -16.93 -18.37 14.02
C ASP A 60 -16.03 -19.10 13.01
N GLY A 61 -15.85 -18.56 11.80
CA GLY A 61 -15.09 -19.20 10.72
C GLY A 61 -15.87 -20.28 9.94
N SER A 62 -17.12 -20.56 10.32
CA SER A 62 -17.93 -21.56 9.63
C SER A 62 -18.59 -21.01 8.35
N PHE A 63 -18.94 -21.92 7.44
CA PHE A 63 -19.65 -21.60 6.20
C PHE A 63 -21.12 -22.01 6.28
N VAL A 64 -21.98 -21.28 5.56
CA VAL A 64 -23.42 -21.57 5.53
C VAL A 64 -23.74 -22.83 4.72
N CYS A 65 -23.02 -23.06 3.61
CA CYS A 65 -23.17 -24.24 2.75
C CYS A 65 -21.81 -24.74 2.25
N ASN A 66 -21.79 -25.99 1.78
CA ASN A 66 -20.58 -26.63 1.26
C ASN A 66 -20.05 -25.94 -0.01
N GLU A 67 -20.94 -25.45 -0.87
CA GLU A 67 -20.58 -24.72 -2.07
C GLU A 67 -19.81 -23.43 -1.75
N ALA A 68 -20.22 -22.72 -0.69
CA ALA A 68 -19.51 -21.55 -0.22
C ALA A 68 -18.09 -21.89 0.25
N LYS A 69 -17.96 -22.98 1.01
CA LYS A 69 -16.64 -23.50 1.44
C LYS A 69 -15.75 -23.84 0.23
N ILE A 70 -16.25 -24.60 -0.74
CA ILE A 70 -15.49 -24.96 -1.95
C ILE A 70 -15.03 -23.71 -2.71
N CYS A 71 -15.87 -22.68 -2.81
CA CYS A 71 -15.49 -21.44 -3.48
C CYS A 71 -14.42 -20.66 -2.69
N ALA A 72 -14.56 -20.59 -1.37
CA ALA A 72 -13.60 -19.92 -0.50
C ALA A 72 -12.23 -20.62 -0.54
N ASP A 73 -12.20 -21.95 -0.50
CA ASP A 73 -10.98 -22.75 -0.58
C ASP A 73 -10.26 -22.53 -1.91
N LYS A 74 -10.99 -22.55 -3.05
CA LYS A 74 -10.43 -22.27 -4.38
C LYS A 74 -9.85 -20.88 -4.49
N LEU A 75 -10.55 -19.85 -3.99
CA LEU A 75 -10.04 -18.48 -3.98
C LEU A 75 -8.79 -18.35 -3.13
N THR A 76 -8.80 -18.93 -1.92
CA THR A 76 -7.64 -18.90 -1.02
C THR A 76 -6.43 -19.56 -1.67
N GLN A 77 -6.62 -20.70 -2.35
CA GLN A 77 -5.56 -21.37 -3.10
C GLN A 77 -4.98 -20.46 -4.19
N VAL A 78 -5.82 -19.83 -5.01
CA VAL A 78 -5.37 -18.95 -6.10
C VAL A 78 -4.69 -17.69 -5.56
N ILE A 79 -5.22 -17.08 -4.49
CA ILE A 79 -4.60 -15.92 -3.84
C ILE A 79 -3.19 -16.28 -3.38
N ASN A 80 -3.03 -17.41 -2.69
CA ASN A 80 -1.73 -17.89 -2.24
C ASN A 80 -0.79 -18.16 -3.41
N GLN A 81 -1.28 -18.80 -4.48
CA GLN A 81 -0.49 -19.04 -5.71
C GLN A 81 -0.04 -17.73 -6.36
N ASN A 82 -0.91 -16.73 -6.46
CA ASN A 82 -0.56 -15.42 -7.03
C ASN A 82 0.52 -14.73 -6.19
N ILE A 83 0.43 -14.78 -4.86
CA ILE A 83 1.47 -14.25 -3.97
C ILE A 83 2.82 -14.95 -4.23
N GLN A 84 2.83 -16.27 -4.45
CA GLN A 84 4.06 -16.99 -4.81
C GLN A 84 4.55 -16.65 -6.24
N ASN A 85 3.63 -16.41 -7.18
CA ASN A 85 3.94 -16.15 -8.60
C ASN A 85 4.28 -14.68 -8.90
N GLU A 86 3.91 -13.73 -8.04
CA GLU A 86 4.38 -12.34 -8.16
C GLU A 86 5.90 -12.24 -7.97
N ALA A 87 6.54 -13.25 -7.38
CA ALA A 87 7.99 -13.44 -7.39
C ALA A 87 8.54 -13.96 -8.74
N SER A 88 7.67 -14.41 -9.66
CA SER A 88 8.03 -15.08 -10.92
C SER A 88 7.17 -14.62 -12.12
N THR A 89 7.18 -13.30 -12.40
CA THR A 89 6.92 -12.65 -13.71
C THR A 89 5.98 -13.36 -14.70
N ASN A 90 4.78 -13.81 -14.30
CA ASN A 90 3.87 -14.45 -15.25
C ASN A 90 2.59 -13.62 -15.45
N LYS A 91 2.51 -13.02 -16.64
CA LYS A 91 1.39 -12.21 -17.11
C LYS A 91 0.27 -13.13 -17.63
N ASN A 92 -0.45 -13.78 -16.72
CA ASN A 92 -1.66 -14.50 -17.11
C ASN A 92 -2.82 -13.51 -17.32
N GLY A 93 -3.66 -13.79 -18.34
CA GLY A 93 -4.72 -12.90 -18.82
C GLY A 93 -5.87 -12.60 -17.86
N SER A 94 -5.87 -13.20 -16.67
CA SER A 94 -6.79 -12.89 -15.57
C SER A 94 -6.29 -11.70 -14.75
N LYS A 95 -7.14 -10.71 -14.47
CA LYS A 95 -6.69 -9.48 -13.79
C LYS A 95 -6.52 -9.62 -12.28
N ASP A 96 -7.20 -10.58 -11.67
CA ASP A 96 -7.03 -10.92 -10.24
C ASP A 96 -7.49 -12.35 -9.92
N ALA A 97 -7.26 -12.78 -8.67
CA ALA A 97 -7.63 -14.10 -8.19
C ALA A 97 -9.14 -14.41 -8.32
N PHE A 98 -9.99 -13.39 -8.25
CA PHE A 98 -11.43 -13.57 -8.37
C PHE A 98 -11.81 -13.94 -9.81
N GLU A 99 -11.24 -13.26 -10.80
CA GLU A 99 -11.43 -13.59 -12.22
C GLU A 99 -10.77 -14.91 -12.63
N GLN A 100 -9.82 -15.43 -11.86
CA GLN A 100 -9.23 -16.75 -12.11
C GLN A 100 -10.12 -17.91 -11.65
N VAL A 101 -10.79 -17.75 -10.51
CA VAL A 101 -11.67 -18.79 -9.95
C VAL A 101 -13.04 -18.78 -10.63
N PHE A 102 -13.51 -17.60 -10.98
CA PHE A 102 -14.75 -17.39 -11.71
C PHE A 102 -14.47 -17.11 -13.19
N ASP A 103 -15.52 -16.77 -13.92
CA ASP A 103 -15.39 -16.32 -15.30
C ASP A 103 -14.91 -14.86 -15.40
N PRO A 104 -14.46 -14.42 -16.59
CA PRO A 104 -14.13 -13.03 -16.87
C PRO A 104 -15.17 -12.01 -16.37
N GLU A 105 -14.71 -10.82 -16.01
CA GLU A 105 -15.61 -9.80 -15.47
C GLU A 105 -16.61 -9.27 -16.51
N HIS A 106 -17.85 -9.07 -16.09
CA HIS A 106 -18.93 -8.58 -16.94
C HIS A 106 -18.73 -7.10 -17.29
N SER A 107 -19.10 -6.68 -18.51
CA SER A 107 -18.89 -5.30 -19.00
C SER A 107 -19.62 -4.20 -18.20
N GLY A 108 -20.63 -4.56 -17.40
CA GLY A 108 -21.45 -3.62 -16.63
C GLY A 108 -20.74 -3.04 -15.41
N ARG A 109 -20.62 -3.84 -14.34
CA ARG A 109 -20.00 -3.43 -13.07
C ARG A 109 -19.15 -4.55 -12.52
N VAL A 110 -18.07 -4.17 -11.84
CA VAL A 110 -17.18 -5.13 -11.18
C VAL A 110 -17.89 -5.82 -10.03
N ARG A 111 -17.80 -7.15 -9.96
CA ARG A 111 -18.36 -7.95 -8.88
C ARG A 111 -17.59 -7.70 -7.57
N CYS A 112 -18.29 -7.86 -6.45
CA CYS A 112 -17.76 -7.69 -5.09
C CYS A 112 -17.38 -6.26 -4.69
N VAL A 113 -17.49 -5.27 -5.58
CA VAL A 113 -17.12 -3.86 -5.33
C VAL A 113 -18.36 -2.98 -5.09
N GLY A 114 -19.36 -3.45 -4.33
CA GLY A 114 -20.54 -2.65 -3.94
C GLY A 114 -21.24 -1.92 -5.10
N ARG A 115 -21.41 -0.59 -5.01
CA ARG A 115 -21.83 0.28 -6.14
C ARG A 115 -20.66 0.50 -7.10
N GLY A 116 -20.15 -0.61 -7.63
CA GLY A 116 -18.82 -0.68 -8.20
C GLY A 116 -18.66 0.07 -9.52
N PRO A 117 -17.43 0.52 -9.82
CA PRO A 117 -17.08 1.08 -11.12
C PRO A 117 -17.25 0.06 -12.25
N THR A 118 -17.17 0.55 -13.49
CA THR A 118 -17.05 -0.33 -14.67
C THR A 118 -15.69 -1.04 -14.64
N PRO A 119 -15.59 -2.26 -15.20
CA PRO A 119 -14.32 -3.00 -15.26
C PRO A 119 -13.17 -2.18 -15.87
N SER A 120 -13.45 -1.45 -16.96
CA SER A 120 -12.46 -0.60 -17.64
C SER A 120 -11.83 0.45 -16.74
N LYS A 121 -12.60 1.02 -15.80
CA LYS A 121 -12.11 2.03 -14.86
C LYS A 121 -11.42 1.39 -13.66
N TYR A 122 -11.97 0.29 -13.16
CA TYR A 122 -11.45 -0.41 -11.98
C TYR A 122 -10.04 -0.96 -12.24
N PHE A 123 -9.91 -1.76 -13.29
CA PHE A 123 -8.66 -2.45 -13.56
C PHE A 123 -7.57 -1.51 -14.07
N LYS A 124 -7.93 -0.47 -14.84
CA LYS A 124 -6.98 0.58 -15.20
C LYS A 124 -6.42 1.30 -13.96
N ARG A 125 -7.26 1.57 -12.96
CA ARG A 125 -6.81 2.15 -11.69
C ARG A 125 -5.87 1.19 -10.96
N LEU A 126 -6.21 -0.09 -10.92
CA LEU A 126 -5.38 -1.11 -10.27
C LEU A 126 -3.98 -1.18 -10.92
N GLU A 127 -3.92 -1.25 -12.25
CA GLU A 127 -2.66 -1.22 -13.02
C GLU A 127 -1.81 0.03 -12.72
N THR A 128 -2.43 1.20 -12.59
CA THR A 128 -1.69 2.43 -12.22
C THR A 128 -1.17 2.40 -10.77
N GLN A 129 -1.93 1.80 -9.85
CA GLN A 129 -1.52 1.68 -8.45
C GLN A 129 -0.36 0.70 -8.29
N THR A 130 -0.38 -0.44 -9.00
CA THR A 130 0.71 -1.42 -8.94
C THR A 130 2.01 -0.86 -9.51
N SER A 131 1.96 -0.10 -10.61
CA SER A 131 3.13 0.59 -11.17
C SER A 131 3.74 1.57 -10.17
N SER A 132 2.91 2.41 -9.55
CA SER A 132 3.36 3.37 -8.54
C SER A 132 3.94 2.70 -7.29
N ALA A 133 3.36 1.58 -6.87
CA ALA A 133 3.88 0.81 -5.73
C ALA A 133 5.26 0.21 -6.04
N ALA A 134 5.47 -0.33 -7.23
CA ALA A 134 6.75 -0.86 -7.67
C ALA A 134 7.85 0.23 -7.69
N GLU A 135 7.54 1.39 -8.27
CA GLU A 135 8.43 2.57 -8.26
C GLU A 135 8.77 3.00 -6.82
N MET A 136 7.78 3.02 -5.93
CA MET A 136 7.98 3.37 -4.52
C MET A 136 8.91 2.38 -3.79
N VAL A 137 8.83 1.08 -4.09
CA VAL A 137 9.74 0.07 -3.53
C VAL A 137 11.18 0.30 -4.01
N GLU A 138 11.36 0.58 -5.30
CA GLU A 138 12.68 0.87 -5.87
C GLU A 138 13.29 2.14 -5.25
N ILE A 139 12.51 3.21 -5.14
CA ILE A 139 12.94 4.47 -4.49
C ILE A 139 13.32 4.22 -3.04
N LYS A 140 12.51 3.50 -2.26
CA LYS A 140 12.83 3.15 -0.86
C LYS A 140 14.14 2.37 -0.76
N SER A 141 14.38 1.44 -1.67
CA SER A 141 15.65 0.70 -1.71
C SER A 141 16.84 1.62 -1.99
N TYR A 142 16.68 2.60 -2.89
CA TYR A 142 17.73 3.55 -3.23
C TYR A 142 18.01 4.51 -2.07
N VAL A 143 16.97 5.00 -1.40
CA VAL A 143 17.09 5.84 -0.20
C VAL A 143 17.84 5.09 0.90
N LYS A 144 17.49 3.82 1.16
CA LYS A 144 18.21 2.99 2.15
C LYS A 144 19.71 2.88 1.82
N ARG A 145 20.06 2.62 0.54
CA ARG A 145 21.46 2.57 0.10
C ARG A 145 22.18 3.91 0.28
N LEU A 146 21.49 5.04 0.09
CA LEU A 146 22.07 6.35 0.32
C LEU A 146 22.28 6.62 1.81
N GLU A 147 21.33 6.26 2.66
CA GLU A 147 21.47 6.34 4.12
C GLU A 147 22.71 5.56 4.59
N ASP A 148 22.87 4.31 4.16
CA ASP A 148 24.02 3.48 4.54
C ASP A 148 25.36 4.12 4.10
N LYS A 149 25.40 4.75 2.92
CA LYS A 149 26.59 5.49 2.44
C LYS A 149 26.88 6.73 3.29
N VAL A 150 25.84 7.45 3.72
CA VAL A 150 25.99 8.63 4.59
C VAL A 150 26.55 8.21 5.95
N ASP A 151 26.09 7.10 6.52
CA ASP A 151 26.61 6.57 7.79
C ASP A 151 28.08 6.18 7.69
N ILE A 152 28.49 5.55 6.58
CA ILE A 152 29.89 5.21 6.31
C ILE A 152 30.75 6.48 6.21
N MET A 153 30.29 7.49 5.47
CA MET A 153 31.02 8.75 5.33
C MET A 153 31.12 9.51 6.66
N ALA A 154 30.04 9.54 7.45
CA ALA A 154 30.05 10.16 8.77
C ALA A 154 31.08 9.49 9.69
N SER A 155 31.15 8.16 9.69
CA SER A 155 32.13 7.38 10.46
C SER A 155 33.57 7.64 10.01
N ALA A 156 33.81 7.73 8.70
CA ALA A 156 35.12 8.04 8.14
C ALA A 156 35.58 9.46 8.52
N LEU A 157 34.69 10.45 8.46
CA LEU A 157 34.97 11.82 8.89
C LEU A 157 35.29 11.89 10.39
N GLN A 158 34.52 11.21 11.24
CA GLN A 158 34.82 11.12 12.67
C GLN A 158 36.20 10.51 12.93
N THR A 159 36.57 9.45 12.19
CA THR A 159 37.90 8.82 12.29
C THR A 159 39.03 9.76 11.89
N LEU A 160 38.85 10.53 10.81
CA LEU A 160 39.83 11.52 10.37
C LEU A 160 40.02 12.63 11.41
N ILE A 161 38.92 13.15 11.97
CA ILE A 161 38.95 14.17 13.02
C ILE A 161 39.76 13.66 14.23
N LEU A 162 39.51 12.44 14.70
CA LEU A 162 40.26 11.83 15.81
C LEU A 162 41.75 11.68 15.49
N LYS A 163 42.11 11.26 14.27
CA LYS A 163 43.52 11.15 13.84
C LYS A 163 44.23 12.50 13.79
N THR A 164 43.57 13.55 13.31
CA THR A 164 44.15 14.90 13.26
C THR A 164 44.34 15.51 14.66
N GLN A 165 43.47 15.21 15.62
CA GLN A 165 43.61 15.66 17.02
C GLN A 165 44.83 14.99 17.71
N PHE A 166 45.16 13.75 17.34
CA PHE A 166 46.30 13.01 17.89
C PHE A 166 47.67 13.38 17.27
N GLN A 167 47.69 13.99 16.08
CA GLN A 167 48.93 14.44 15.41
C GLN A 167 49.33 15.88 15.76
N GLY A 168 48.46 16.65 16.42
CA GLY A 168 48.71 18.03 16.84
C GLY A 168 49.66 18.21 18.04
N SER A 169 50.06 17.13 18.73
CA SER A 169 50.89 17.22 19.95
C SER A 169 52.40 17.02 19.75
N THR A 170 52.89 16.84 18.52
CA THR A 170 54.32 16.51 18.28
C THR A 170 55.11 17.52 17.43
N LYS A 171 54.53 18.63 16.96
CA LYS A 171 55.29 19.65 16.20
C LYS A 171 54.85 21.10 16.47
N PHE A 172 54.83 21.51 17.73
CA PHE A 172 54.74 22.93 18.11
C PHE A 172 55.78 23.23 19.19
N ASN A 173 57.06 23.33 18.79
CA ASN A 173 58.11 24.01 19.54
C ASN A 173 59.22 24.31 18.54
N ASP A 174 59.07 25.42 17.81
CA ASP A 174 60.14 26.31 17.37
C ASP A 174 59.57 27.23 16.28
N LEU A 175 59.32 28.49 16.62
CA LEU A 175 60.13 29.62 16.15
C LEU A 175 59.49 30.94 16.56
N HIS A 176 60.32 31.83 17.11
CA HIS A 176 59.96 33.11 17.69
C HIS A 176 59.40 34.13 16.67
N GLN A 177 58.55 34.99 17.23
CA GLN A 177 57.99 36.28 16.77
C GLN A 177 58.73 37.02 15.65
N THR A 178 57.98 37.53 14.67
CA THR A 178 58.06 38.94 14.25
C THR A 178 56.68 39.48 13.83
N SER A 179 56.48 40.74 14.20
CA SER A 179 55.31 41.62 14.06
C SER A 179 54.84 41.89 12.64
N SER A 180 53.53 42.09 12.42
CA SER A 180 52.92 43.40 12.09
C SER A 180 51.47 43.26 11.56
N ASN A 181 50.68 44.29 11.87
CA ASN A 181 49.24 44.47 11.68
C ASN A 181 48.71 44.26 10.25
N SER A 182 47.48 43.75 10.14
CA SER A 182 46.45 44.33 9.25
C SER A 182 45.06 43.82 9.67
N SER A 183 44.18 44.77 9.94
CA SER A 183 42.74 44.64 10.11
C SER A 183 42.07 43.86 8.97
N ASP A 184 41.07 43.05 9.30
CA ASP A 184 39.77 42.98 8.61
C ASP A 184 38.85 42.01 9.36
N GLN A 185 38.15 42.56 10.36
CA GLN A 185 36.94 41.97 10.91
C GLN A 185 35.76 42.56 10.14
N GLU A 186 34.97 41.70 9.51
CA GLU A 186 33.50 41.74 9.41
C GLU A 186 33.07 40.91 8.22
N HIS A 187 32.52 39.70 8.41
CA HIS A 187 31.57 39.06 7.47
C HIS A 187 31.00 37.74 8.01
N ASN A 188 30.59 37.68 9.28
CA ASN A 188 29.95 36.46 9.80
C ASN A 188 28.77 36.68 10.75
N HIS A 189 28.02 37.77 10.56
CA HIS A 189 26.83 38.06 11.37
C HIS A 189 25.49 37.91 10.63
N ASN A 190 25.46 37.44 9.38
CA ASN A 190 24.24 37.54 8.56
C ASN A 190 23.46 36.22 8.35
N PHE A 191 24.00 35.05 8.68
CA PHE A 191 23.28 33.79 8.41
C PHE A 191 22.29 33.39 9.53
N GLY A 192 22.62 33.68 10.79
CA GLY A 192 21.77 33.32 11.93
C GLY A 192 20.43 34.07 11.99
N ASN A 193 20.34 35.24 11.38
CA ASN A 193 19.13 36.07 11.40
C ASN A 193 18.09 35.68 10.33
N MET A 194 18.50 34.95 9.28
CA MET A 194 17.59 34.50 8.22
C MET A 194 16.67 33.36 8.67
N ILE A 195 17.17 32.45 9.51
CA ILE A 195 16.41 31.28 9.97
C ILE A 195 15.36 31.65 11.04
N LYS A 196 15.63 32.68 11.86
CA LYS A 196 14.66 33.13 12.87
C LYS A 196 13.44 33.85 12.27
N ARG A 197 13.56 34.48 11.09
CA ARG A 197 12.43 35.17 10.43
C ARG A 197 11.42 34.20 9.80
N GLN A 198 11.89 33.16 9.12
CA GLN A 198 10.99 32.20 8.46
C GLN A 198 10.18 31.33 9.45
N SER A 199 10.68 31.15 10.67
CA SER A 199 9.95 30.41 11.72
C SER A 199 8.77 31.21 12.32
N GLN A 200 8.83 32.55 12.28
CA GLN A 200 7.76 33.42 12.77
C GLN A 200 6.64 33.63 11.74
N GLU A 201 6.96 33.60 10.44
CA GLU A 201 5.95 33.75 9.36
C GLU A 201 5.06 32.52 9.19
N LYS A 202 5.51 31.32 9.58
CA LYS A 202 4.70 30.09 9.53
C LYS A 202 3.71 29.93 10.70
N ARG A 203 3.68 30.84 11.66
CA ARG A 203 2.76 30.79 12.82
C ARG A 203 1.56 31.74 12.72
N LYS A 204 1.38 32.44 11.59
CA LYS A 204 0.28 33.40 11.38
C LYS A 204 -0.64 33.06 10.20
N GLN A 205 -0.68 31.81 9.73
CA GLN A 205 -1.70 31.32 8.79
C GLN A 205 -2.51 30.20 9.44
#